data_AF-A0A955B6V8-F1
#
_entry.id   AF-A0A955B6V8-F1
#
_cell.length_a   1.000
_cell.length_b   1.000
_cell.length_c   1.000
_cell.angle_alpha   90.00
_cell.angle_beta   90.00
_cell.angle_gamma   90.00
#
_symmetry.space_group_name_H-M   'P 1'
#
loop_
_entity.id
_entity.type
_entity.pdbx_description
1 polymer ?
#
loop_
_entity_poly.entity_id
_entity_poly.type
_entity_poly.pdbx_seq_one_letter_code
_entity_poly.pdbx_strand_id
1 'polypeptide(L)'
;MAKSKNSSQSILRSIGWPIVWGVSATVVFYWCLRRGFIQSELVHRYTAGHAVEVVEVAMFLIGLMFLGSRAWNLVMQSVDLGQVKLRKAAVNGDLPSDSTELINGLGQLSTSAQNSYLGRRILNALTFVERKQSAEGLDDELKYHSDMDAVRAHDGYSFVRIIIWATPMLGFLGTVMGITLALGDLSPEALVNSPTQAMEGLLAGLSVAFDTTALALTLSIALMFLQFLVSQGETQLLATVDQRAIDMLGRRFAADYSTSGDGSAAAIERMSQAMLLSIEGLVERQAEVWQSSMHRAHDHWNQMVQATSDKLNEGMKSALHSVATEHSDKLSRAEIRASERAAGYWNQIHQSVVEHSKTVRTQQTEMAKQTELLGKIMNASEAVRTLEDSLNQNLRALAGAKNFEDTVMSLSAAVHLLSSRLGRPMPKDARIVLNDSPDESRGHAA
;
A
#
# COMPACT_ATOMS: atom_id res chain seq x y z
N MET A 1 22.05 -44.45 -26.96
CA MET A 1 21.85 -43.02 -27.28
C MET A 1 20.63 -42.70 -28.15
N ALA A 2 20.20 -43.52 -29.12
CA ALA A 2 19.10 -43.16 -30.05
C ALA A 2 17.74 -42.83 -29.38
N LYS A 3 17.34 -43.56 -28.32
CA LYS A 3 16.01 -43.42 -27.67
C LYS A 3 15.79 -42.05 -27.00
N SER A 4 16.85 -41.35 -26.60
CA SER A 4 16.78 -40.02 -25.96
C SER A 4 16.44 -38.90 -26.97
N LYS A 5 17.03 -38.93 -28.18
CA LYS A 5 16.79 -37.91 -29.23
C LYS A 5 15.31 -37.82 -29.62
N ASN A 6 14.63 -38.96 -29.73
CA ASN A 6 13.20 -38.98 -30.07
C ASN A 6 12.32 -38.40 -28.95
N SER A 7 12.70 -38.58 -27.68
CA SER A 7 11.94 -38.07 -26.52
C SER A 7 11.97 -36.53 -26.45
N SER A 8 13.15 -35.92 -26.57
CA SER A 8 13.24 -34.45 -26.60
C SER A 8 12.53 -33.85 -27.82
N GLN A 9 12.56 -34.53 -28.98
CA GLN A 9 11.83 -34.08 -30.17
C GLN A 9 10.30 -34.23 -30.05
N SER A 10 9.80 -35.27 -29.38
CA SER A 10 8.34 -35.42 -29.15
C SER A 10 7.83 -34.41 -28.13
N ILE A 11 8.57 -34.13 -27.06
CA ILE A 11 8.26 -33.10 -26.06
C ILE A 11 8.26 -31.70 -26.70
N LEU A 12 9.27 -31.40 -27.53
CA LEU A 12 9.34 -30.11 -28.23
C LEU A 12 8.17 -29.94 -29.22
N ARG A 13 7.71 -31.02 -29.88
CA ARG A 13 6.53 -30.98 -30.75
C ARG A 13 5.22 -30.85 -29.99
N SER A 14 5.04 -31.53 -28.85
CA SER A 14 3.82 -31.46 -28.06
C SER A 14 3.63 -30.11 -27.36
N ILE A 15 4.72 -29.43 -26.98
CA ILE A 15 4.67 -28.07 -26.41
C ILE A 15 4.66 -27.01 -27.51
N GLY A 16 5.37 -27.22 -28.62
CA GLY A 16 5.49 -26.24 -29.69
C GLY A 16 4.18 -25.94 -30.44
N TRP A 17 3.34 -26.94 -30.68
CA TRP A 17 2.10 -26.75 -31.44
C TRP A 17 1.10 -25.83 -30.70
N PRO A 18 0.78 -26.04 -29.39
CA PRO A 18 -0.06 -25.10 -28.64
C PRO A 18 0.49 -23.68 -28.55
N ILE A 19 1.81 -23.49 -28.50
CA ILE A 19 2.42 -22.14 -28.50
C ILE A 19 2.18 -21.45 -29.84
N VAL A 20 2.40 -22.13 -30.97
CA VAL A 20 2.13 -21.56 -32.31
C VAL A 20 0.66 -21.19 -32.46
N TRP A 21 -0.26 -22.04 -31.99
CA TRP A 21 -1.70 -21.73 -31.98
C TRP A 21 -2.05 -20.59 -31.04
N GLY A 22 -1.43 -20.50 -29.86
CA GLY A 22 -1.61 -19.41 -28.92
C GLY A 22 -1.16 -18.06 -29.49
N VAL A 23 0.04 -18.00 -30.07
CA VAL A 23 0.53 -16.79 -30.76
C VAL A 23 -0.37 -16.42 -31.94
N SER A 24 -0.84 -17.40 -32.72
CA SER A 24 -1.78 -17.17 -33.81
C SER A 24 -3.13 -16.62 -33.30
N ALA A 25 -3.64 -17.16 -32.19
CA ALA A 25 -4.86 -16.67 -31.54
C ALA A 25 -4.69 -15.24 -31.04
N THR A 26 -3.53 -14.88 -30.48
CA THR A 26 -3.18 -13.50 -30.09
C THR A 26 -3.18 -12.55 -31.28
N VAL A 27 -2.57 -12.93 -32.41
CA VAL A 27 -2.58 -12.11 -33.63
C VAL A 27 -4.01 -11.92 -34.16
N VAL A 28 -4.81 -12.97 -34.19
CA VAL A 28 -6.23 -12.91 -34.60
C VAL A 28 -7.04 -12.04 -33.64
N PHE A 29 -6.83 -12.15 -32.33
CA PHE A 29 -7.51 -11.33 -31.31
C PHE A 29 -7.26 -9.84 -31.54
N TYR A 30 -6.00 -9.40 -31.66
CA TYR A 30 -5.67 -8.00 -31.90
C TYR A 30 -6.07 -7.51 -33.29
N TRP A 31 -6.07 -8.38 -34.30
CA TRP A 31 -6.59 -8.04 -35.62
C TRP A 31 -8.12 -7.81 -35.58
N CYS A 32 -8.87 -8.64 -34.85
CA CYS A 32 -10.31 -8.46 -34.64
C CYS A 32 -10.63 -7.19 -33.84
N LEU A 33 -9.84 -6.90 -32.80
CA LEU A 33 -9.96 -5.68 -31.99
C LEU A 33 -9.75 -4.43 -32.86
N ARG A 34 -8.64 -4.35 -33.61
CA ARG A 34 -8.33 -3.21 -34.51
C ARG A 34 -9.34 -3.04 -35.65
N ARG A 35 -9.99 -4.12 -36.10
CA ARG A 35 -11.00 -4.08 -37.16
C ARG A 35 -12.40 -3.71 -36.65
N GLY A 36 -12.57 -3.49 -35.35
CA GLY A 36 -13.84 -3.05 -34.74
C GLY A 36 -14.90 -4.15 -34.62
N PHE A 37 -14.50 -5.42 -34.68
CA PHE A 37 -15.42 -6.55 -34.41
C PHE A 37 -15.79 -6.64 -32.92
N ILE A 38 -14.93 -6.15 -32.03
CA ILE A 38 -15.17 -6.06 -30.59
C ILE A 38 -15.31 -4.57 -30.25
N GLN A 39 -16.55 -4.09 -30.13
CA GLN A 39 -16.85 -2.66 -29.88
C GLN A 39 -16.93 -2.30 -28.39
N SER A 40 -16.34 -3.13 -27.51
CA SER A 40 -16.33 -2.88 -26.06
C SER A 40 -15.14 -2.00 -25.69
N GLU A 41 -15.43 -0.78 -25.24
CA GLU A 41 -14.45 0.17 -24.72
C GLU A 41 -13.65 -0.43 -23.56
N LEU A 42 -14.29 -1.21 -22.68
CA LEU A 42 -13.63 -1.93 -21.60
C LEU A 42 -12.60 -2.94 -22.12
N VAL A 43 -12.93 -3.71 -23.16
CA VAL A 43 -11.97 -4.68 -23.72
C VAL A 43 -10.79 -3.95 -24.36
N HIS A 44 -11.03 -2.85 -25.07
CA HIS A 44 -9.94 -2.07 -25.66
C HIS A 44 -9.05 -1.44 -24.57
N ARG A 45 -9.64 -0.90 -23.50
CA ARG A 45 -8.90 -0.35 -22.35
C ARG A 45 -8.01 -1.39 -21.69
N TYR A 46 -8.58 -2.53 -21.30
CA TYR A 46 -7.88 -3.56 -20.52
C TYR A 46 -6.97 -4.48 -21.34
N THR A 47 -6.99 -4.47 -22.67
CA THR A 47 -6.16 -5.38 -23.49
C THR A 47 -5.20 -4.67 -24.44
N ALA A 48 -5.35 -3.36 -24.64
CA ALA A 48 -4.53 -2.58 -25.57
C ALA A 48 -4.08 -1.22 -25.01
N GLY A 49 -4.27 -0.96 -23.71
CA GLY A 49 -3.81 0.25 -23.04
C GLY A 49 -2.30 0.25 -22.78
N HIS A 50 -1.73 -0.90 -22.41
CA HIS A 50 -0.29 -1.01 -22.12
C HIS A 50 0.37 -2.27 -22.69
N ALA A 51 1.68 -2.20 -22.95
CA ALA A 51 2.45 -3.33 -23.49
C ALA A 51 2.44 -4.56 -22.58
N VAL A 52 2.29 -4.36 -21.26
CA VAL A 52 2.15 -5.45 -20.27
C VAL A 52 0.85 -6.22 -20.47
N GLU A 53 -0.28 -5.53 -20.62
CA GLU A 53 -1.59 -6.15 -20.89
C GLU A 53 -1.55 -7.00 -22.16
N VAL A 54 -0.86 -6.51 -23.20
CA VAL A 54 -0.68 -7.24 -24.45
C VAL A 54 0.06 -8.56 -24.24
N VAL A 55 1.10 -8.58 -23.40
CA VAL A 55 1.85 -9.79 -23.05
C VAL A 55 1.02 -10.72 -22.15
N GLU A 56 0.26 -10.19 -21.19
CA GLU A 56 -0.63 -10.97 -20.32
C GLU A 56 -1.73 -11.68 -21.12
N VAL A 57 -2.39 -10.97 -22.04
CA VAL A 57 -3.38 -11.56 -22.96
C VAL A 57 -2.73 -12.60 -23.87
N ALA A 58 -1.50 -12.34 -24.37
CA ALA A 58 -0.78 -13.32 -25.18
C ALA A 58 -0.47 -14.60 -24.40
N MET A 59 0.01 -14.47 -23.16
CA MET A 59 0.27 -15.58 -22.25
C MET A 59 -1.03 -16.32 -21.89
N PHE A 60 -2.12 -15.60 -21.65
CA PHE A 60 -3.44 -16.17 -21.41
C PHE A 60 -3.91 -17.04 -22.59
N LEU A 61 -3.84 -16.52 -23.82
CA LEU A 61 -4.24 -17.25 -25.02
C LEU A 61 -3.34 -18.47 -25.29
N ILE A 62 -2.04 -18.38 -25.01
CA ILE A 62 -1.13 -19.54 -25.07
C ILE A 62 -1.53 -20.61 -24.02
N GLY A 63 -1.80 -20.20 -22.78
CA GLY A 63 -2.29 -21.10 -21.73
C GLY A 63 -3.62 -21.75 -22.09
N LEU A 64 -4.54 -20.98 -22.68
CA LEU A 64 -5.85 -21.45 -23.12
C LEU A 64 -5.74 -22.47 -24.26
N MET A 65 -4.90 -22.24 -25.27
CA MET A 65 -4.68 -23.20 -26.35
C MET A 65 -3.96 -24.47 -25.87
N PHE A 66 -3.07 -24.35 -24.87
CA PHE A 66 -2.46 -25.51 -24.21
C PHE A 66 -3.51 -26.36 -23.47
N LEU A 67 -4.35 -25.73 -22.64
CA LEU A 67 -5.45 -26.42 -21.95
C LEU A 67 -6.51 -26.98 -22.91
N GLY A 68 -6.84 -26.27 -23.99
CA GLY A 68 -7.74 -26.74 -25.03
C GLY A 68 -7.19 -27.99 -25.73
N SER A 69 -5.89 -28.04 -26.02
CA SER A 69 -5.25 -29.24 -26.59
C SER A 69 -5.29 -30.44 -25.63
N ARG A 70 -5.17 -30.19 -24.32
CA ARG A 70 -5.32 -31.21 -23.26
C ARG A 70 -6.76 -31.71 -23.16
N ALA A 71 -7.74 -30.81 -23.12
CA ALA A 71 -9.15 -31.14 -23.09
C ALA A 71 -9.59 -31.93 -24.34
N TRP A 72 -9.08 -31.58 -25.52
CA TRP A 72 -9.31 -32.35 -26.74
C TRP A 72 -8.71 -33.77 -26.67
N ASN A 73 -7.49 -33.90 -26.14
CA ASN A 73 -6.84 -35.19 -25.94
C ASN A 73 -7.62 -36.07 -24.94
N LEU A 74 -8.08 -35.47 -23.83
CA LEU A 74 -8.95 -36.12 -22.83
C LEU A 74 -10.23 -36.68 -23.46
N VAL A 75 -10.91 -35.90 -24.31
CA VAL A 75 -12.11 -36.35 -25.04
C VAL A 75 -11.78 -37.48 -26.02
N MET A 76 -10.70 -37.36 -26.79
CA MET A 76 -10.28 -38.41 -27.74
C MET A 76 -9.95 -39.74 -27.03
N GLN A 77 -9.20 -39.69 -25.93
CA GLN A 77 -8.91 -40.88 -25.14
C GLN A 77 -10.16 -41.50 -24.51
N SER A 78 -11.13 -40.68 -24.09
CA SER A 78 -12.43 -41.14 -23.59
C SER A 78 -13.24 -41.90 -24.64
N VAL A 79 -13.12 -41.50 -25.91
CA VAL A 79 -13.71 -42.20 -27.06
C VAL A 79 -12.94 -43.50 -27.38
N ASP A 80 -11.61 -43.43 -27.44
CA ASP A 80 -10.74 -44.59 -27.72
C ASP A 80 -10.86 -45.70 -26.66
N LEU A 81 -11.14 -45.33 -25.41
CA LEU A 81 -11.47 -46.24 -24.31
C LEU A 81 -12.60 -47.23 -24.66
N GLY A 82 -13.57 -46.82 -25.49
CA GLY A 82 -14.65 -47.68 -25.98
C GLY A 82 -14.26 -48.60 -27.16
N GLN A 83 -13.16 -48.28 -27.85
CA GLN A 83 -12.64 -49.05 -28.99
C GLN A 83 -11.67 -50.15 -28.55
N VAL A 84 -10.90 -49.94 -27.49
CA VAL A 84 -9.98 -50.95 -26.93
C VAL A 84 -10.80 -52.09 -26.32
N LYS A 85 -10.87 -53.21 -27.04
CA LYS A 85 -11.52 -54.45 -26.62
C LYS A 85 -10.62 -55.64 -26.95
N LEU A 86 -10.31 -56.46 -25.96
CA LEU A 86 -9.65 -57.74 -26.15
C LEU A 86 -10.64 -58.82 -26.62
N ARG A 87 -10.12 -59.92 -27.19
CA ARG A 87 -10.86 -61.18 -27.35
C ARG A 87 -11.46 -61.58 -25.99
N LYS A 88 -12.63 -62.22 -25.97
CA LYS A 88 -13.16 -62.82 -24.73
C LYS A 88 -12.16 -63.84 -24.18
N ALA A 89 -11.94 -63.84 -22.87
CA ALA A 89 -11.12 -64.86 -22.22
C ALA A 89 -11.71 -66.25 -22.45
N ALA A 90 -10.86 -67.28 -22.52
CA ALA A 90 -11.30 -68.67 -22.53
C ALA A 90 -12.00 -69.05 -21.21
N VAL A 91 -12.76 -70.15 -21.24
CA VAL A 91 -13.62 -70.59 -20.11
C VAL A 91 -12.83 -70.84 -18.83
N ASN A 92 -11.56 -71.25 -18.96
CA ASN A 92 -10.65 -71.55 -17.86
C ASN A 92 -9.57 -70.46 -17.68
N GLY A 93 -9.77 -69.26 -18.24
CA GLY A 93 -8.69 -68.27 -18.40
C GLY A 93 -7.82 -68.54 -19.63
N ASP A 94 -7.08 -67.52 -20.06
CA ASP A 94 -6.08 -67.63 -21.14
C ASP A 94 -4.71 -68.01 -20.53
N LEU A 95 -3.88 -68.73 -21.28
CA LEU A 95 -2.52 -69.07 -20.84
C LEU A 95 -1.55 -67.89 -21.09
N PRO A 96 -0.40 -67.79 -20.37
CA PRO A 96 0.63 -66.79 -20.66
C PRO A 96 1.14 -66.81 -22.10
N SER A 97 1.10 -67.96 -22.78
CA SER A 97 1.41 -68.13 -24.22
C SER A 97 0.48 -67.32 -25.13
N ASP A 98 -0.78 -67.17 -24.73
CA ASP A 98 -1.85 -66.59 -25.54
C ASP A 98 -1.76 -65.06 -25.57
N SER A 99 -0.93 -64.48 -24.69
CA SER A 99 -0.57 -63.05 -24.70
C SER A 99 -0.11 -62.58 -26.10
N THR A 100 0.63 -63.42 -26.83
CA THR A 100 1.06 -63.17 -28.21
C THR A 100 -0.11 -62.88 -29.16
N GLU A 101 -1.21 -63.63 -29.05
CA GLU A 101 -2.42 -63.42 -29.87
C GLU A 101 -3.11 -62.11 -29.48
N LEU A 102 -3.17 -61.79 -28.18
CA LEU A 102 -3.77 -60.57 -27.66
C LEU A 102 -2.97 -59.32 -28.06
N ILE A 103 -1.64 -59.38 -28.04
CA ILE A 103 -0.75 -58.32 -28.54
C ILE A 103 -0.98 -58.07 -30.03
N ASN A 104 -1.06 -59.15 -30.83
CA ASN A 104 -1.36 -59.05 -32.26
C ASN A 104 -2.76 -58.46 -32.51
N GLY A 105 -3.76 -58.80 -31.68
CA GLY A 105 -5.10 -58.21 -31.72
C GLY A 105 -5.10 -56.70 -31.40
N LEU A 106 -4.32 -56.26 -30.41
CA LEU A 106 -4.12 -54.82 -30.13
C LEU A 106 -3.43 -54.12 -31.30
N GLY A 107 -2.46 -54.77 -31.95
CA GLY A 107 -1.77 -54.25 -33.14
C GLY A 107 -2.66 -54.01 -34.36
N GLN A 108 -3.86 -54.60 -34.39
CA GLN A 108 -4.88 -54.37 -35.44
C GLN A 108 -5.84 -53.21 -35.11
N LEU A 109 -5.81 -52.65 -33.90
CA LEU A 109 -6.64 -51.50 -33.53
C LEU A 109 -6.16 -50.22 -34.22
N SER A 110 -6.99 -49.16 -34.20
CA SER A 110 -6.60 -47.85 -34.73
C SER A 110 -5.36 -47.30 -34.01
N THR A 111 -4.53 -46.52 -34.71
CA THR A 111 -3.32 -45.93 -34.12
C THR A 111 -3.63 -45.02 -32.93
N SER A 112 -4.83 -44.43 -32.85
CA SER A 112 -5.28 -43.68 -31.68
C SER A 112 -5.54 -44.60 -30.48
N ALA A 113 -6.34 -45.65 -30.68
CA ALA A 113 -6.63 -46.63 -29.63
C ALA A 113 -5.37 -47.32 -29.09
N GLN A 114 -4.39 -47.66 -29.93
CA GLN A 114 -3.09 -48.20 -29.51
C GLN A 114 -2.28 -47.22 -28.63
N ASN A 115 -2.33 -45.91 -28.93
CA ASN A 115 -1.59 -44.88 -28.20
C ASN A 115 -2.34 -44.29 -26.99
N SER A 116 -3.62 -44.65 -26.81
CA SER A 116 -4.42 -44.30 -25.62
C SER A 116 -3.77 -44.83 -24.32
N TYR A 117 -4.10 -44.23 -23.17
CA TYR A 117 -3.62 -44.73 -21.87
C TYR A 117 -3.97 -46.21 -21.68
N LEU A 118 -5.20 -46.63 -21.99
CA LEU A 118 -5.63 -48.03 -21.85
C LEU A 118 -4.91 -48.95 -22.83
N GLY A 119 -4.87 -48.61 -24.12
CA GLY A 119 -4.23 -49.45 -25.14
C GLY A 119 -2.75 -49.69 -24.85
N ARG A 120 -2.02 -48.64 -24.47
CA ARG A 120 -0.60 -48.72 -24.11
C ARG A 120 -0.36 -49.46 -22.79
N ARG A 121 -1.23 -49.31 -21.79
CA ARG A 121 -1.14 -50.03 -20.52
C ARG A 121 -1.36 -51.54 -20.69
N ILE A 122 -2.41 -51.92 -21.43
CA ILE A 122 -2.69 -53.34 -21.73
C ILE A 122 -1.56 -53.92 -22.59
N LEU A 123 -1.07 -53.20 -23.62
CA LEU A 123 0.03 -53.67 -24.45
C LEU A 123 1.29 -53.97 -23.62
N ASN A 124 1.72 -53.02 -22.77
CA ASN A 124 2.89 -53.24 -21.92
C ASN A 124 2.69 -54.41 -20.95
N ALA A 125 1.52 -54.52 -20.32
CA ALA A 125 1.18 -55.58 -19.39
C ALA A 125 1.15 -56.97 -20.06
N LEU A 126 0.62 -57.07 -21.28
CA LEU A 126 0.68 -58.30 -22.07
C LEU A 126 2.11 -58.64 -22.50
N THR A 127 2.92 -57.66 -22.91
CA THR A 127 4.34 -57.87 -23.23
C THR A 127 5.17 -58.24 -21.99
N PHE A 128 4.76 -57.83 -20.79
CA PHE A 128 5.34 -58.34 -19.53
C PHE A 128 5.03 -59.83 -19.35
N VAL A 129 3.76 -60.24 -19.49
CA VAL A 129 3.34 -61.66 -19.40
C VAL A 129 4.02 -62.52 -20.47
N GLU A 130 4.08 -62.04 -21.71
CA GLU A 130 4.79 -62.68 -22.84
C GLU A 130 6.28 -62.90 -22.51
N ARG A 131 6.96 -61.86 -22.00
CA ARG A 131 8.40 -61.95 -21.65
C ARG A 131 8.68 -62.82 -20.44
N LYS A 132 7.81 -62.80 -19.42
CA LYS A 132 7.98 -63.58 -18.19
C LYS A 132 7.46 -65.02 -18.33
N GLN A 133 6.61 -65.28 -19.34
CA GLN A 133 5.83 -66.52 -19.50
C GLN A 133 5.02 -66.86 -18.24
N SER A 134 4.61 -65.84 -17.48
CA SER A 134 3.88 -65.94 -16.21
C SER A 134 3.14 -64.63 -15.94
N ALA A 135 1.98 -64.72 -15.28
CA ALA A 135 1.18 -63.58 -14.82
C ALA A 135 1.51 -63.15 -13.37
N GLU A 136 2.45 -63.82 -12.70
CA GLU A 136 2.91 -63.42 -11.37
C GLU A 136 3.52 -62.00 -11.42
N GLY A 137 3.01 -61.08 -10.59
CA GLY A 137 3.43 -59.67 -10.55
C GLY A 137 2.77 -58.77 -11.61
N LEU A 138 1.75 -59.27 -12.33
CA LEU A 138 0.99 -58.49 -13.31
C LEU A 138 0.29 -57.27 -12.67
N ASP A 139 -0.25 -57.43 -11.46
CA ASP A 139 -0.90 -56.34 -10.73
C ASP A 139 0.10 -55.23 -10.33
N ASP A 140 1.33 -55.60 -9.96
CA ASP A 140 2.40 -54.64 -9.66
C ASP A 140 2.86 -53.88 -10.92
N GLU A 141 2.97 -54.56 -12.08
CA GLU A 141 3.30 -53.91 -13.37
C GLU A 141 2.17 -52.97 -13.83
N LEU A 142 0.91 -53.37 -13.65
CA LEU A 142 -0.26 -52.52 -13.92
C LEU A 142 -0.26 -51.27 -13.03
N LYS A 143 -0.01 -51.43 -11.73
CA LYS A 143 0.10 -50.34 -10.76
C LYS A 143 1.26 -49.41 -11.09
N TYR A 144 2.44 -49.96 -11.38
CA TYR A 144 3.61 -49.18 -11.82
C TYR A 144 3.29 -48.31 -13.04
N HIS A 145 2.60 -48.86 -14.04
CA HIS A 145 2.14 -48.08 -15.19
C HIS A 145 1.04 -47.07 -14.88
N SER A 146 0.19 -47.34 -13.89
CA SER A 146 -0.79 -46.37 -13.37
C SER A 146 -0.10 -45.15 -12.76
N ASP A 147 0.85 -45.37 -11.86
CA ASP A 147 1.64 -44.32 -11.23
C ASP A 147 2.45 -43.52 -12.27
N MET A 148 3.06 -44.21 -13.26
CA MET A 148 3.76 -43.54 -14.35
C MET A 148 2.86 -42.64 -15.20
N ASP A 149 1.63 -43.07 -15.51
CA ASP A 149 0.69 -42.24 -16.28
C ASP A 149 0.18 -41.05 -15.46
N ALA A 150 -0.03 -41.21 -14.14
CA ALA A 150 -0.37 -40.10 -13.24
C ALA A 150 0.73 -39.03 -13.18
N VAL A 151 2.01 -39.43 -13.08
CA VAL A 151 3.15 -38.51 -13.14
C VAL A 151 3.20 -37.78 -14.50
N ARG A 152 3.03 -38.50 -15.62
CA ARG A 152 2.99 -37.91 -16.97
C ARG A 152 1.83 -36.91 -17.15
N ALA A 153 0.67 -37.18 -16.55
CA ALA A 153 -0.45 -36.26 -16.56
C ALA A 153 -0.11 -34.99 -15.79
N HIS A 154 0.40 -35.11 -14.56
CA HIS A 154 0.81 -33.98 -13.72
C HIS A 154 1.88 -33.09 -14.40
N ASP A 155 2.97 -33.70 -14.88
CA ASP A 155 4.04 -33.01 -15.62
C ASP A 155 3.53 -32.36 -16.90
N GLY A 156 2.46 -32.94 -17.46
CA GLY A 156 1.72 -32.43 -18.60
C GLY A 156 1.14 -31.03 -18.41
N TYR A 157 0.94 -30.56 -17.18
CA TYR A 157 0.45 -29.21 -16.86
C TYR A 157 1.56 -28.23 -16.42
N SER A 158 2.82 -28.66 -16.35
CA SER A 158 3.91 -27.81 -15.83
C SER A 158 4.08 -26.50 -16.61
N PHE A 159 3.90 -26.51 -17.93
CA PHE A 159 4.00 -25.30 -18.76
C PHE A 159 2.89 -24.26 -18.48
N VAL A 160 1.63 -24.69 -18.41
CA VAL A 160 0.53 -23.78 -18.07
C VAL A 160 0.60 -23.30 -16.62
N ARG A 161 1.13 -24.11 -15.70
CA ARG A 161 1.41 -23.71 -14.31
C ARG A 161 2.44 -22.58 -14.22
N ILE A 162 3.50 -22.63 -15.06
CA ILE A 162 4.47 -21.53 -15.18
C ILE A 162 3.79 -20.26 -15.70
N ILE A 163 2.90 -20.36 -16.69
CA ILE A 163 2.11 -19.21 -17.18
C ILE A 163 1.25 -18.61 -16.06
N ILE A 164 0.45 -19.44 -15.37
CA ILE A 164 -0.43 -19.00 -14.27
C ILE A 164 0.36 -18.28 -13.16
N TRP A 165 1.55 -18.77 -12.83
CA TRP A 165 2.44 -18.18 -11.83
C TRP A 165 3.13 -16.89 -12.30
N ALA A 166 3.53 -16.82 -13.56
CA ALA A 166 4.22 -15.65 -14.12
C ALA A 166 3.27 -14.49 -14.44
N THR A 167 2.00 -14.74 -14.78
CA THR A 167 1.03 -13.68 -15.12
C THR A 167 0.86 -12.64 -14.00
N PRO A 168 0.62 -13.00 -12.70
CA PRO A 168 0.58 -12.03 -11.61
C PRO A 168 1.88 -11.24 -11.40
N MET A 169 3.04 -11.82 -11.70
CA MET A 169 4.33 -11.12 -11.62
C MET A 169 4.47 -10.05 -12.72
N LEU A 170 3.92 -10.33 -13.90
CA LEU A 170 3.79 -9.34 -14.98
C LEU A 170 2.81 -8.21 -14.61
N GLY A 171 1.67 -8.54 -13.98
CA GLY A 171 0.72 -7.55 -13.48
C GLY A 171 1.34 -6.60 -12.46
N PHE A 172 2.13 -7.14 -11.53
CA PHE A 172 2.93 -6.35 -10.58
C PHE A 172 3.99 -5.48 -11.26
N LEU A 173 4.68 -5.99 -12.28
CA LEU A 173 5.61 -5.20 -13.08
C LEU A 173 4.89 -4.06 -13.82
N GLY A 174 3.66 -4.29 -14.28
CA GLY A 174 2.77 -3.26 -14.79
C GLY A 174 2.44 -2.19 -13.75
N THR A 175 2.15 -2.57 -12.50
CA THR A 175 1.95 -1.64 -11.38
C THR A 175 3.18 -0.76 -11.15
N VAL A 176 4.37 -1.37 -11.09
CA VAL A 176 5.64 -0.67 -10.86
C VAL A 176 5.90 0.34 -11.98
N MET A 177 5.69 -0.04 -13.24
CA MET A 177 5.87 0.89 -14.37
C MET A 177 4.83 2.02 -14.38
N GLY A 178 3.54 1.71 -14.16
CA GLY A 178 2.49 2.73 -14.14
C GLY A 178 2.69 3.77 -13.02
N ILE A 179 3.07 3.33 -11.82
CA ILE A 179 3.43 4.24 -10.70
C ILE A 179 4.71 5.02 -11.01
N THR A 180 5.72 4.40 -11.64
CA THR A 180 6.96 5.09 -12.01
C THR A 180 6.71 6.19 -13.03
N LEU A 181 5.84 5.96 -14.02
CA LEU A 181 5.40 6.97 -14.98
C LEU A 181 4.61 8.09 -14.27
N ALA A 182 3.63 7.72 -13.44
CA ALA A 182 2.79 8.65 -12.70
C ALA A 182 3.59 9.58 -11.77
N LEU A 183 4.69 9.11 -11.17
CA LEU A 183 5.58 9.91 -10.33
C LEU A 183 6.66 10.65 -11.14
N GLY A 184 7.10 10.11 -12.28
CA GLY A 184 8.12 10.70 -13.14
C GLY A 184 7.64 11.99 -13.82
N ASP A 185 6.36 12.06 -14.20
CA ASP A 185 5.76 13.24 -14.83
C ASP A 185 5.41 14.36 -13.83
N LEU A 186 5.45 14.08 -12.51
CA LEU A 186 5.19 15.06 -11.44
C LEU A 186 6.42 15.92 -11.13
N SER A 187 6.74 16.84 -12.04
CA SER A 187 7.67 17.93 -11.72
C SER A 187 7.03 18.94 -10.75
N PRO A 188 7.77 19.48 -9.75
CA PRO A 188 7.29 20.57 -8.90
C PRO A 188 6.81 21.78 -9.70
N GLU A 189 7.45 22.05 -10.83
CA GLU A 189 7.09 23.11 -11.78
C GLU A 189 5.73 22.86 -12.45
N ALA A 190 5.40 21.62 -12.83
CA ALA A 190 4.09 21.30 -13.40
C ALA A 190 2.96 21.45 -12.37
N LEU A 191 3.21 21.09 -11.11
CA LEU A 191 2.23 21.26 -10.03
C LEU A 191 1.90 22.74 -9.74
N VAL A 192 2.85 23.65 -9.93
CA VAL A 192 2.64 25.10 -9.76
C VAL A 192 2.05 25.75 -11.02
N ASN A 193 2.54 25.40 -12.21
CA ASN A 193 2.18 26.08 -13.45
C ASN A 193 0.96 25.48 -14.17
N SER A 194 0.64 24.19 -13.96
CA SER A 194 -0.43 23.47 -14.65
C SER A 194 -0.97 22.29 -13.83
N PRO A 195 -1.53 22.55 -12.61
CA PRO A 195 -1.94 21.51 -11.67
C PRO A 195 -2.96 20.51 -12.23
N THR A 196 -3.86 20.95 -13.13
CA THR A 196 -4.82 20.06 -13.80
C THR A 196 -4.13 19.02 -14.67
N GLN A 197 -3.14 19.45 -15.47
CA GLN A 197 -2.38 18.56 -16.36
C GLN A 197 -1.48 17.60 -15.56
N ALA A 198 -0.88 18.08 -14.47
CA ALA A 198 -0.12 17.24 -13.55
C ALA A 198 -1.00 16.15 -12.89
N MET A 199 -2.25 16.50 -12.53
CA MET A 199 -3.22 15.54 -11.99
C MET A 199 -3.69 14.54 -13.05
N GLU A 200 -3.93 14.97 -14.28
CA GLU A 200 -4.29 14.08 -15.40
C GLU A 200 -3.19 13.05 -15.70
N GLY A 201 -1.91 13.47 -15.72
CA GLY A 201 -0.78 12.54 -15.88
C GLY A 201 -0.65 11.52 -14.75
N LEU A 202 -0.78 11.98 -13.49
CA LEU A 202 -0.80 11.12 -12.30
C LEU A 202 -1.94 10.08 -12.37
N LEU A 203 -3.16 10.51 -12.74
CA LEU A 203 -4.31 9.63 -12.89
C LEU A 203 -4.14 8.63 -14.04
N ALA A 204 -3.53 9.02 -15.16
CA ALA A 204 -3.27 8.15 -16.29
C ALA A 204 -2.29 7.01 -15.93
N GLY A 205 -1.14 7.34 -15.33
CA GLY A 205 -0.16 6.32 -14.92
C GLY A 205 -0.69 5.41 -13.81
N LEU A 206 -1.48 5.95 -12.87
CA LEU A 206 -2.16 5.16 -11.85
C LEU A 206 -3.24 4.23 -12.44
N SER A 207 -3.97 4.68 -13.47
CA SER A 207 -4.94 3.84 -14.19
C SER A 207 -4.24 2.63 -14.83
N VAL A 208 -3.12 2.86 -15.54
CA VAL A 208 -2.31 1.76 -16.12
C VAL A 208 -1.86 0.78 -15.04
N ALA A 209 -1.38 1.28 -13.90
CA ALA A 209 -0.91 0.45 -12.79
C ALA A 209 -2.00 -0.47 -12.21
N PHE A 210 -3.22 0.04 -12.07
CA PHE A 210 -4.36 -0.76 -11.60
C PHE A 210 -4.90 -1.68 -12.69
N ASP A 211 -5.00 -1.22 -13.93
CA ASP A 211 -5.61 -1.98 -15.01
C ASP A 211 -4.78 -3.22 -15.39
N THR A 212 -3.44 -3.13 -15.44
CA THR A 212 -2.57 -4.31 -15.61
C THR A 212 -2.73 -5.32 -14.47
N THR A 213 -2.83 -4.86 -13.22
CA THR A 213 -2.93 -5.75 -12.06
C THR A 213 -4.28 -6.48 -12.04
N ALA A 214 -5.36 -5.76 -12.33
CA ALA A 214 -6.71 -6.31 -12.39
C ALA A 214 -6.85 -7.35 -13.52
N LEU A 215 -6.27 -7.08 -14.70
CA LEU A 215 -6.22 -8.00 -15.82
C LEU A 215 -5.43 -9.27 -15.45
N ALA A 216 -4.19 -9.13 -14.99
CA ALA A 216 -3.30 -10.24 -14.65
C ALA A 216 -3.94 -11.24 -13.69
N LEU A 217 -4.56 -10.74 -12.61
CA LEU A 217 -5.23 -11.57 -11.62
C LEU A 217 -6.47 -12.25 -12.21
N THR A 218 -7.29 -11.54 -12.97
CA THR A 218 -8.49 -12.09 -13.62
C THR A 218 -8.14 -13.22 -14.60
N LEU A 219 -7.15 -12.99 -15.47
CA LEU A 219 -6.68 -13.97 -16.44
C LEU A 219 -5.99 -15.18 -15.78
N SER A 220 -5.21 -14.97 -14.70
CA SER A 220 -4.57 -16.04 -13.94
C SER A 220 -5.60 -16.93 -13.23
N ILE A 221 -6.60 -16.34 -12.55
CA ILE A 221 -7.69 -17.08 -11.90
C ILE A 221 -8.50 -17.89 -12.93
N ALA A 222 -8.82 -17.30 -14.08
CA ALA A 222 -9.52 -18.00 -15.16
C ALA A 222 -8.74 -19.20 -15.70
N LEU A 223 -7.43 -19.06 -15.96
CA LEU A 223 -6.58 -20.19 -16.37
C LEU A 223 -6.46 -21.26 -15.28
N MET A 224 -6.31 -20.87 -14.01
CA MET A 224 -6.22 -21.80 -12.90
C MET A 224 -7.49 -22.65 -12.76
N PHE A 225 -8.66 -22.03 -12.90
CA PHE A 225 -9.94 -22.73 -12.89
C PHE A 225 -10.09 -23.70 -14.09
N LEU A 226 -9.73 -23.26 -15.30
CA LEU A 226 -9.72 -24.11 -16.49
C LEU A 226 -8.74 -25.29 -16.35
N GLN A 227 -7.54 -25.05 -15.80
CA GLN A 227 -6.56 -26.11 -15.51
C GLN A 227 -7.15 -27.13 -14.53
N PHE A 228 -7.78 -26.66 -13.45
CA PHE A 228 -8.43 -27.52 -12.48
C PHE A 228 -9.47 -28.45 -13.14
N LEU A 229 -10.40 -27.91 -13.94
CA LEU A 229 -11.42 -28.71 -14.62
C LEU A 229 -10.83 -29.80 -15.53
N VAL A 230 -9.83 -29.46 -16.36
CA VAL A 230 -9.22 -30.44 -17.28
C VAL A 230 -8.41 -31.49 -16.53
N SER A 231 -7.63 -31.09 -15.51
CA SER A 231 -6.84 -32.02 -14.68
C SER A 231 -7.70 -32.96 -13.82
N GLN A 232 -8.86 -32.48 -13.36
CA GLN A 232 -9.83 -33.30 -12.63
C GLN A 232 -10.48 -34.34 -13.56
N GLY A 233 -10.77 -33.97 -14.80
CA GLY A 233 -11.22 -34.91 -15.84
C GLY A 233 -10.16 -35.95 -16.21
N GLU A 234 -8.89 -35.55 -16.35
CA GLU A 234 -7.79 -36.49 -16.64
C GLU A 234 -7.56 -37.47 -15.48
N THR A 235 -7.66 -37.03 -14.23
CA THR A 235 -7.63 -37.92 -13.05
C THR A 235 -8.78 -38.95 -13.07
N GLN A 236 -10.01 -38.54 -13.38
CA GLN A 236 -11.15 -39.45 -13.50
C GLN A 236 -10.98 -40.44 -14.66
N LEU A 237 -10.40 -39.99 -15.78
CA LEU A 237 -10.10 -40.85 -16.91
C LEU A 237 -9.06 -41.92 -16.54
N LEU A 238 -7.97 -41.53 -15.87
CA LEU A 238 -6.94 -42.46 -15.42
C LEU A 238 -7.50 -43.52 -14.45
N ALA A 239 -8.38 -43.14 -13.52
CA ALA A 239 -9.08 -44.09 -12.65
C ALA A 239 -9.97 -45.07 -13.44
N THR A 240 -10.65 -44.59 -14.50
CA THR A 240 -11.46 -45.44 -15.39
C THR A 240 -10.59 -46.39 -16.22
N VAL A 241 -9.42 -45.93 -16.67
CA VAL A 241 -8.42 -46.77 -17.37
C VAL A 241 -7.89 -47.86 -16.43
N ASP A 242 -7.62 -47.53 -15.17
CA ASP A 242 -7.11 -48.45 -14.17
C ASP A 242 -8.09 -49.60 -13.90
N GLN A 243 -9.35 -49.26 -13.59
CA GLN A 243 -10.45 -50.23 -13.42
C GLN A 243 -10.60 -51.14 -14.64
N ARG A 244 -10.63 -50.58 -15.86
CA ARG A 244 -10.74 -51.40 -17.08
C ARG A 244 -9.52 -52.26 -17.36
N ALA A 245 -8.32 -51.83 -17.02
CA ALA A 245 -7.12 -52.65 -17.17
C ALA A 245 -7.15 -53.86 -16.23
N ILE A 246 -7.55 -53.65 -14.98
CA ILE A 246 -7.76 -54.70 -13.97
C ILE A 246 -8.87 -55.66 -14.42
N ASP A 247 -10.03 -55.15 -14.83
CA ASP A 247 -11.15 -55.97 -15.34
C ASP A 247 -10.76 -56.82 -16.56
N MET A 248 -9.91 -56.30 -17.46
CA MET A 248 -9.50 -57.00 -18.68
C MET A 248 -8.39 -58.02 -18.47
N LEU A 249 -7.53 -57.87 -17.46
CA LEU A 249 -6.30 -58.65 -17.29
C LEU A 249 -6.18 -59.37 -15.94
N GLY A 250 -6.60 -58.75 -14.83
CA GLY A 250 -6.31 -59.23 -13.46
C GLY A 250 -6.88 -60.61 -13.12
N ARG A 251 -7.98 -61.02 -13.76
CA ARG A 251 -8.54 -62.39 -13.64
C ARG A 251 -8.32 -63.27 -14.87
N ARG A 252 -7.62 -62.76 -15.89
CA ARG A 252 -7.55 -63.40 -17.21
C ARG A 252 -6.61 -64.60 -17.26
N PHE A 253 -5.51 -64.55 -16.50
CA PHE A 253 -4.44 -65.54 -16.48
C PHE A 253 -4.37 -66.32 -15.15
N ALA A 254 -5.42 -66.26 -14.32
CA ALA A 254 -5.38 -66.59 -12.89
C ALA A 254 -5.81 -68.04 -12.55
N ALA A 255 -5.64 -69.01 -13.46
CA ALA A 255 -6.05 -70.40 -13.25
C ALA A 255 -5.01 -71.43 -13.74
N ASP A 256 -4.87 -72.50 -12.96
CA ASP A 256 -4.29 -73.81 -13.31
C ASP A 256 -2.78 -73.95 -13.64
N TYR A 257 -1.89 -73.12 -13.07
CA TYR A 257 -0.45 -73.42 -13.03
C TYR A 257 0.05 -74.16 -11.77
N SER A 258 -0.83 -74.57 -10.85
CA SER A 258 -0.47 -75.23 -9.58
C SER A 258 -0.64 -76.76 -9.55
N THR A 259 -1.08 -77.40 -10.64
CA THR A 259 -1.38 -78.85 -10.68
C THR A 259 -0.31 -79.71 -11.36
N SER A 260 0.98 -79.53 -11.01
CA SER A 260 2.04 -80.50 -11.29
C SER A 260 3.28 -80.34 -10.40
N GLY A 261 3.33 -81.07 -9.28
CA GLY A 261 4.55 -81.26 -8.48
C GLY A 261 4.41 -80.94 -6.99
N ASP A 262 4.78 -81.93 -6.16
CA ASP A 262 5.08 -81.82 -4.72
C ASP A 262 4.01 -81.26 -3.77
N GLY A 263 3.41 -82.18 -3.00
CA GLY A 263 2.67 -81.85 -1.77
C GLY A 263 3.52 -81.13 -0.70
N SER A 264 4.85 -81.17 -0.83
CA SER A 264 5.81 -80.35 -0.10
C SER A 264 5.69 -78.86 -0.46
N ALA A 265 5.59 -78.55 -1.77
CA ALA A 265 5.40 -77.19 -2.25
C ALA A 265 4.04 -76.65 -1.81
N ALA A 266 2.96 -77.45 -1.92
CA ALA A 266 1.63 -77.06 -1.41
C ALA A 266 1.56 -76.89 0.12
N ALA A 267 2.51 -77.42 0.90
CA ALA A 267 2.64 -77.16 2.32
C ALA A 267 3.42 -75.86 2.60
N ILE A 268 4.50 -75.62 1.85
CA ILE A 268 5.28 -74.38 1.88
C ILE A 268 4.44 -73.19 1.38
N GLU A 269 3.61 -73.39 0.37
CA GLU A 269 2.68 -72.40 -0.18
C GLU A 269 1.59 -72.06 0.83
N ARG A 270 1.00 -73.04 1.53
CA ARG A 270 0.06 -72.78 2.64
C ARG A 270 0.74 -72.06 3.81
N MET A 271 1.99 -72.39 4.14
CA MET A 271 2.78 -71.64 5.13
C MET A 271 3.11 -70.22 4.63
N SER A 272 3.42 -70.05 3.34
CA SER A 272 3.73 -68.77 2.72
C SER A 272 2.50 -67.86 2.66
N GLN A 273 1.35 -68.39 2.26
CA GLN A 273 0.06 -67.68 2.30
C GLN A 273 -0.35 -67.35 3.74
N ALA A 274 -0.19 -68.27 4.70
CA ALA A 274 -0.44 -67.97 6.11
C ALA A 274 0.52 -66.90 6.67
N MET A 275 1.78 -66.89 6.22
CA MET A 275 2.78 -65.88 6.58
C MET A 275 2.49 -64.53 5.90
N LEU A 276 2.05 -64.52 4.64
CA LEU A 276 1.61 -63.33 3.92
C LEU A 276 0.38 -62.71 4.58
N LEU A 277 -0.66 -63.49 4.88
CA LEU A 277 -1.83 -63.04 5.64
C LEU A 277 -1.46 -62.54 7.05
N SER A 278 -0.46 -63.16 7.69
CA SER A 278 0.06 -62.70 8.99
C SER A 278 0.85 -61.40 8.87
N ILE A 279 1.60 -61.21 7.78
CA ILE A 279 2.32 -59.98 7.45
C ILE A 279 1.33 -58.87 7.07
N GLU A 280 0.30 -59.17 6.30
CA GLU A 280 -0.79 -58.27 5.93
C GLU A 280 -1.52 -57.77 7.18
N GLY A 281 -1.97 -58.67 8.06
CA GLY A 281 -2.56 -58.30 9.35
C GLY A 281 -1.59 -57.64 10.36
N LEU A 282 -0.27 -57.82 10.20
CA LEU A 282 0.75 -57.08 10.94
C LEU A 282 0.93 -55.66 10.38
N VAL A 283 0.97 -55.50 9.06
CA VAL A 283 1.08 -54.21 8.37
C VAL A 283 -0.18 -53.37 8.60
N GLU A 284 -1.37 -53.98 8.56
CA GLU A 284 -2.64 -53.33 8.87
C GLU A 284 -2.67 -52.85 10.33
N ARG A 285 -2.30 -53.70 11.30
CA ARG A 285 -2.13 -53.28 12.70
C ARG A 285 -1.05 -52.22 12.90
N GLN A 286 0.05 -52.29 12.15
CA GLN A 286 1.13 -51.31 12.24
C GLN A 286 0.69 -49.97 11.65
N ALA A 287 -0.13 -49.97 10.60
CA ALA A 287 -0.80 -48.81 10.05
C ALA A 287 -1.84 -48.24 11.02
N GLU A 288 -2.67 -49.04 11.68
CA GLU A 288 -3.57 -48.59 12.75
C GLU A 288 -2.80 -47.94 13.91
N VAL A 289 -1.71 -48.58 14.37
CA VAL A 289 -0.86 -48.04 15.44
C VAL A 289 -0.22 -46.71 15.01
N TRP A 290 0.29 -46.61 13.78
CA TRP A 290 0.81 -45.35 13.22
C TRP A 290 -0.27 -44.28 13.04
N GLN A 291 -1.45 -44.63 12.54
CA GLN A 291 -2.57 -43.71 12.40
C GLN A 291 -3.04 -43.18 13.77
N SER A 292 -3.09 -44.06 14.78
CA SER A 292 -3.42 -43.69 16.16
C SER A 292 -2.34 -42.84 16.83
N SER A 293 -1.05 -43.04 16.50
CA SER A 293 0.04 -42.22 17.04
C SER A 293 0.08 -40.86 16.35
N MET A 294 -0.18 -40.81 15.04
CA MET A 294 -0.27 -39.57 14.26
C MET A 294 -1.48 -38.72 14.68
N HIS A 295 -2.65 -39.32 14.94
CA HIS A 295 -3.81 -38.62 15.51
C HIS A 295 -3.47 -38.06 16.90
N ARG A 296 -2.93 -38.88 17.82
CA ARG A 296 -2.51 -38.42 19.14
C ARG A 296 -1.46 -37.30 19.10
N ALA A 297 -0.52 -37.36 18.15
CA ALA A 297 0.46 -36.30 17.93
C ALA A 297 -0.19 -35.02 17.37
N HIS A 298 -1.14 -35.14 16.44
CA HIS A 298 -1.90 -34.01 15.89
C HIS A 298 -2.79 -33.35 16.95
N ASP A 299 -3.50 -34.12 17.76
CA ASP A 299 -4.33 -33.62 18.86
C ASP A 299 -3.47 -32.90 19.91
N HIS A 300 -2.33 -33.49 20.30
CA HIS A 300 -1.41 -32.87 21.24
C HIS A 300 -0.76 -31.60 20.68
N TRP A 301 -0.43 -31.59 19.39
CA TRP A 301 0.08 -30.40 18.70
C TRP A 301 -0.98 -29.28 18.68
N ASN A 302 -2.22 -29.58 18.32
CA ASN A 302 -3.32 -28.63 18.32
C ASN A 302 -3.59 -28.06 19.72
N GLN A 303 -3.60 -28.91 20.76
CA GLN A 303 -3.74 -28.48 22.16
C GLN A 303 -2.59 -27.56 22.58
N MET A 304 -1.35 -27.87 22.21
CA MET A 304 -0.18 -27.05 22.54
C MET A 304 -0.17 -25.72 21.78
N VAL A 305 -0.61 -25.70 20.51
CA VAL A 305 -0.80 -24.46 19.73
C VAL A 305 -1.87 -23.58 20.37
N GLN A 306 -3.03 -24.14 20.76
CA GLN A 306 -4.09 -23.38 21.43
C GLN A 306 -3.62 -22.83 22.78
N ALA A 307 -3.03 -23.67 23.65
CA ALA A 307 -2.51 -23.23 24.95
C ALA A 307 -1.39 -22.17 24.83
N THR A 308 -0.63 -22.18 23.74
CA THR A 308 0.37 -21.14 23.44
C THR A 308 -0.29 -19.85 22.95
N SER A 309 -1.32 -19.96 22.09
CA SER A 309 -2.13 -18.83 21.63
C SER A 309 -2.83 -18.12 22.78
N ASP A 310 -3.45 -18.87 23.71
CA ASP A 310 -4.12 -18.31 24.88
C ASP A 310 -3.15 -17.54 25.78
N LYS A 311 -1.98 -18.13 26.08
CA LYS A 311 -0.91 -17.46 26.85
C LYS A 311 -0.36 -16.23 26.16
N LEU A 312 -0.21 -16.26 24.83
CA LEU A 312 0.23 -15.10 24.05
C LEU A 312 -0.80 -13.97 24.12
N ASN A 313 -2.08 -14.31 23.97
CA ASN A 313 -3.20 -13.36 24.02
C ASN A 313 -3.33 -12.72 25.41
N GLU A 314 -3.28 -13.53 26.48
CA GLU A 314 -3.32 -13.05 27.86
C GLU A 314 -2.08 -12.19 28.20
N GLY A 315 -0.89 -12.63 27.77
CA GLY A 315 0.35 -11.85 27.91
C GLY A 315 0.30 -10.51 27.18
N MET A 316 -0.17 -10.48 25.93
CA MET A 316 -0.30 -9.25 25.15
C MET A 316 -1.38 -8.32 25.71
N LYS A 317 -2.51 -8.86 26.18
CA LYS A 317 -3.56 -8.10 26.88
C LYS A 317 -3.03 -7.46 28.17
N SER A 318 -2.26 -8.21 28.96
CA SER A 318 -1.61 -7.72 30.18
C SER A 318 -0.57 -6.63 29.88
N ALA A 319 0.27 -6.84 28.87
CA ALA A 319 1.26 -5.85 28.43
C ALA A 319 0.62 -4.55 27.92
N LEU A 320 -0.41 -4.65 27.06
CA LEU A 320 -1.16 -3.49 26.57
C LEU A 320 -1.87 -2.74 27.71
N HIS A 321 -2.44 -3.45 28.68
CA HIS A 321 -3.07 -2.83 29.84
C HIS A 321 -2.04 -2.10 30.73
N SER A 322 -0.87 -2.71 30.95
CA SER A 322 0.25 -2.09 31.69
C SER A 322 0.75 -0.82 30.99
N VAL A 323 1.01 -0.88 29.67
CA VAL A 323 1.47 0.28 28.90
C VAL A 323 0.42 1.39 28.85
N ALA A 324 -0.87 1.05 28.68
CA ALA A 324 -1.95 2.03 28.66
C ALA A 324 -2.13 2.73 30.03
N THR A 325 -2.05 1.99 31.14
CA THR A 325 -2.16 2.56 32.50
C THR A 325 -0.93 3.40 32.84
N GLU A 326 0.29 2.96 32.50
CA GLU A 326 1.51 3.74 32.69
C GLU A 326 1.51 5.03 31.86
N HIS A 327 1.05 4.98 30.61
CA HIS A 327 0.94 6.18 29.77
C HIS A 327 -0.16 7.14 30.27
N SER A 328 -1.29 6.61 30.76
CA SER A 328 -2.36 7.43 31.34
C SER A 328 -1.89 8.18 32.59
N ASP A 329 -1.15 7.52 33.48
CA ASP A 329 -0.55 8.15 34.67
C ASP A 329 0.53 9.18 34.28
N LYS A 330 1.42 8.84 33.34
CA LYS A 330 2.41 9.78 32.80
C LYS A 330 1.78 11.03 32.17
N LEU A 331 0.66 10.88 31.46
CA LEU A 331 -0.06 12.00 30.84
C LEU A 331 -0.74 12.88 31.90
N SER A 332 -1.45 12.29 32.86
CA SER A 332 -2.05 12.99 34.01
C SER A 332 -0.99 13.79 34.80
N ARG A 333 0.15 13.16 35.13
CA ARG A 333 1.28 13.85 35.77
C ARG A 333 1.93 14.93 34.89
N ALA A 334 1.82 14.85 33.57
CA ALA A 334 2.31 15.90 32.67
C ALA A 334 1.33 17.08 32.63
N GLU A 335 0.02 16.82 32.60
CA GLU A 335 -1.05 17.82 32.66
C GLU A 335 -1.01 18.60 33.98
N ILE A 336 -0.94 17.91 35.13
CA ILE A 336 -0.82 18.56 36.45
C ILE A 336 0.39 19.50 36.48
N ARG A 337 1.57 19.02 36.07
CA ARG A 337 2.80 19.85 36.01
C ARG A 337 2.74 20.97 34.97
N ALA A 338 1.87 20.90 33.96
CA ALA A 338 1.64 21.99 33.02
C ALA A 338 0.69 23.04 33.63
N SER A 339 -0.36 22.59 34.31
CA SER A 339 -1.31 23.42 35.05
C SER A 339 -0.64 24.20 36.19
N GLU A 340 0.21 23.54 36.99
CA GLU A 340 1.02 24.19 38.05
C GLU A 340 1.94 25.29 37.47
N ARG A 341 2.59 25.02 36.33
CA ARG A 341 3.43 26.01 35.63
C ARG A 341 2.60 27.18 35.09
N ALA A 342 1.43 26.90 34.51
CA ALA A 342 0.52 27.95 34.03
C ALA A 342 0.00 28.82 35.19
N ALA A 343 -0.36 28.22 36.33
CA ALA A 343 -0.78 28.94 37.53
C ALA A 343 0.36 29.81 38.11
N GLY A 344 1.59 29.29 38.13
CA GLY A 344 2.77 30.05 38.52
C GLY A 344 3.03 31.26 37.61
N TYR A 345 2.93 31.08 36.30
CA TYR A 345 3.07 32.14 35.30
C TYR A 345 1.96 33.21 35.44
N TRP A 346 0.70 32.79 35.63
CA TRP A 346 -0.41 33.71 35.91
C TRP A 346 -0.20 34.54 37.17
N ASN A 347 0.34 33.94 38.23
CA ASN A 347 0.65 34.65 39.47
C ASN A 347 1.78 35.68 39.27
N GLN A 348 2.81 35.35 38.48
CA GLN A 348 3.87 36.31 38.09
C GLN A 348 3.32 37.48 37.27
N ILE A 349 2.45 37.20 36.27
CA ILE A 349 1.76 38.26 35.52
C ILE A 349 0.96 39.16 36.47
N HIS A 350 0.14 38.57 37.35
CA HIS A 350 -0.66 39.33 38.31
C HIS A 350 0.21 40.22 39.22
N GLN A 351 1.32 39.70 39.74
CA GLN A 351 2.27 40.48 40.54
C GLN A 351 2.89 41.63 39.75
N SER A 352 3.35 41.38 38.52
CA SER A 352 3.94 42.42 37.66
C SER A 352 2.93 43.53 37.30
N VAL A 353 1.67 43.18 37.05
CA VAL A 353 0.57 44.13 36.80
C VAL A 353 0.27 44.98 38.04
N VAL A 354 0.24 44.37 39.23
CA VAL A 354 0.07 45.10 40.50
C VAL A 354 1.25 46.05 40.76
N GLU A 355 2.47 45.64 40.46
CA GLU A 355 3.66 46.47 40.59
C GLU A 355 3.66 47.64 39.58
N HIS A 356 3.34 47.38 38.32
CA HIS A 356 3.21 48.42 37.29
C HIS A 356 2.11 49.43 37.67
N SER A 357 0.98 48.97 38.20
CA SER A 357 -0.11 49.83 38.69
C SER A 357 0.35 50.77 39.83
N LYS A 358 1.19 50.29 40.76
CA LYS A 358 1.81 51.14 41.78
C LYS A 358 2.72 52.20 41.16
N THR A 359 3.60 51.81 40.24
CA THR A 359 4.51 52.73 39.54
C THR A 359 3.77 53.81 38.75
N VAL A 360 2.72 53.42 38.00
CA VAL A 360 1.84 54.35 37.28
C VAL A 360 1.14 55.32 38.23
N ARG A 361 0.67 54.85 39.39
CA ARG A 361 0.03 55.73 40.40
C ARG A 361 1.03 56.74 40.97
N THR A 362 2.27 56.32 41.26
CA THR A 362 3.35 57.23 41.68
C THR A 362 3.65 58.27 40.60
N GLN A 363 3.78 57.83 39.34
CA GLN A 363 4.00 58.73 38.20
C GLN A 363 2.85 59.73 38.02
N GLN A 364 1.59 59.30 38.18
CA GLN A 364 0.43 60.19 38.15
C GLN A 364 0.48 61.24 39.27
N THR A 365 0.88 60.86 40.49
CA THR A 365 1.05 61.83 41.58
C THR A 365 2.18 62.82 41.32
N GLU A 366 3.26 62.41 40.66
CA GLU A 366 4.37 63.32 40.33
C GLU A 366 4.01 64.26 39.16
N MET A 367 3.27 63.78 38.15
CA MET A 367 2.67 64.63 37.11
C MET A 367 1.70 65.66 37.70
N ALA A 368 0.91 65.29 38.72
CA ALA A 368 0.03 66.22 39.41
C ALA A 368 0.83 67.34 40.13
N LYS A 369 1.93 67.00 40.83
CA LYS A 369 2.84 68.01 41.41
C LYS A 369 3.50 68.89 40.35
N GLN A 370 3.93 68.32 39.22
CA GLN A 370 4.49 69.10 38.10
C GLN A 370 3.45 70.08 37.54
N THR A 371 2.19 69.66 37.43
CA THR A 371 1.08 70.52 37.01
C THR A 371 0.83 71.64 38.02
N GLU A 372 0.89 71.34 39.33
CA GLU A 372 0.78 72.36 40.39
C GLU A 372 1.95 73.35 40.37
N LEU A 373 3.18 72.88 40.14
CA LEU A 373 4.37 73.72 39.98
C LEU A 373 4.27 74.64 38.75
N LEU A 374 3.81 74.12 37.61
CA LEU A 374 3.53 74.93 36.43
C LEU A 374 2.45 76.00 36.72
N GLY A 375 1.39 75.64 37.44
CA GLY A 375 0.38 76.60 37.90
C GLY A 375 0.94 77.69 38.81
N LYS A 376 1.84 77.34 39.75
CA LYS A 376 2.54 78.32 40.60
C LYS A 376 3.46 79.24 39.78
N ILE A 377 4.15 78.72 38.78
CA ILE A 377 4.98 79.52 37.86
C ILE A 377 4.11 80.48 37.03
N MET A 378 2.95 80.03 36.52
CA MET A 378 2.00 80.89 35.82
C MET A 378 1.48 82.02 36.72
N ASN A 379 1.05 81.70 37.95
CA ASN A 379 0.57 82.71 38.91
C ASN A 379 1.69 83.68 39.33
N ALA A 380 2.93 83.21 39.47
CA ALA A 380 4.08 84.06 39.73
C ALA A 380 4.39 84.99 38.53
N SER A 381 4.24 84.50 37.30
CA SER A 381 4.36 85.31 36.08
C SER A 381 3.28 86.39 35.99
N GLU A 382 2.04 86.07 36.38
CA GLU A 382 0.94 87.05 36.50
C GLU A 382 1.21 88.07 37.62
N ALA A 383 1.76 87.65 38.75
CA ALA A 383 2.18 88.55 39.83
C ALA A 383 3.33 89.48 39.40
N VAL A 384 4.31 88.99 38.63
CA VAL A 384 5.36 89.83 38.02
C VAL A 384 4.74 90.85 37.07
N ARG A 385 3.78 90.46 36.24
CA ARG A 385 3.07 91.37 35.32
C ARG A 385 2.31 92.49 36.07
N THR A 386 1.64 92.17 37.17
CA THR A 386 0.95 93.18 38.00
C THR A 386 1.92 94.08 38.77
N LEU A 387 3.09 93.58 39.16
CA LEU A 387 4.19 94.40 39.69
C LEU A 387 4.76 95.35 38.64
N GLU A 388 4.91 94.90 37.39
CA GLU A 388 5.35 95.73 36.26
C GLU A 388 4.35 96.85 35.94
N ASP A 389 3.04 96.53 35.93
CA ASP A 389 1.96 97.54 35.80
C ASP A 389 1.99 98.55 36.96
N SER A 390 2.14 98.09 38.21
CA SER A 390 2.21 98.94 39.40
C SER A 390 3.47 99.80 39.45
N LEU A 391 4.63 99.27 39.03
CA LEU A 391 5.87 100.03 38.90
C LEU A 391 5.71 101.13 37.85
N ASN A 392 5.13 100.82 36.69
CA ASN A 392 4.80 101.81 35.66
C ASN A 392 3.83 102.88 36.18
N GLN A 393 2.83 102.50 36.97
CA GLN A 393 1.88 103.44 37.58
C GLN A 393 2.55 104.35 38.62
N ASN A 394 3.46 103.81 39.45
CA ASN A 394 4.25 104.58 40.41
C ASN A 394 5.28 105.50 39.73
N LEU A 395 5.92 105.07 38.64
CA LEU A 395 6.80 105.92 37.85
C LEU A 395 6.02 107.10 37.22
N ARG A 396 4.80 106.87 36.74
CA ARG A 396 3.89 107.95 36.29
C ARG A 396 3.48 108.87 37.44
N ALA A 397 3.19 108.33 38.63
CA ALA A 397 2.85 109.12 39.81
C ALA A 397 4.04 109.97 40.32
N LEU A 398 5.26 109.42 40.29
CA LEU A 398 6.50 110.12 40.67
C LEU A 398 6.86 111.23 39.67
N ALA A 399 6.66 110.98 38.37
CA ALA A 399 6.72 112.04 37.35
C ALA A 399 5.68 113.14 37.61
N GLY A 400 4.47 112.78 38.06
CA GLY A 400 3.45 113.74 38.51
C GLY A 400 3.84 114.51 39.77
N ALA A 401 4.51 113.86 40.74
CA ALA A 401 4.98 114.49 41.97
C ALA A 401 6.07 115.54 41.71
N LYS A 402 6.94 115.32 40.70
CA LYS A 402 7.94 116.31 40.28
C LYS A 402 7.29 117.61 39.77
N ASN A 403 6.13 117.51 39.11
CA ASN A 403 5.36 118.68 38.68
C ASN A 403 4.65 119.42 39.84
N PHE A 404 4.55 118.81 41.03
CA PHE A 404 3.94 119.45 42.21
C PHE A 404 4.84 120.56 42.78
N GLU A 405 6.16 120.36 42.72
CA GLU A 405 7.18 121.33 43.17
C GLU A 405 7.14 122.61 42.31
N ASP A 406 7.00 122.46 40.99
CA ASP A 406 6.79 123.57 40.05
C ASP A 406 5.51 124.38 40.38
N THR A 407 4.41 123.72 40.76
CA THR A 407 3.16 124.42 41.16
C THR A 407 3.24 125.15 42.50
N VAL A 408 4.01 124.65 43.48
CA VAL A 408 4.16 125.34 44.78
C VAL A 408 5.01 126.60 44.63
N MET A 409 6.06 126.57 43.78
CA MET A 409 6.88 127.75 43.51
C MET A 409 6.07 128.88 42.82
N SER A 410 5.15 128.51 41.92
CA SER A 410 4.21 129.44 41.29
C SER A 410 3.28 130.15 42.28
N LEU A 411 2.82 129.45 43.33
CA LEU A 411 1.87 130.01 44.30
C LEU A 411 2.52 131.08 45.19
N SER A 412 3.79 130.89 45.57
CA SER A 412 4.56 131.87 46.36
C SER A 412 4.83 133.16 45.57
N ALA A 413 5.13 133.04 44.27
CA ALA A 413 5.29 134.20 43.38
C ALA A 413 4.00 135.02 43.24
N ALA A 414 2.83 134.38 43.21
CA ALA A 414 1.54 135.06 43.09
C ALA A 414 1.22 135.95 44.32
N VAL A 415 1.59 135.51 45.54
CA VAL A 415 1.36 136.28 46.77
C VAL A 415 2.26 137.53 46.83
N HIS A 416 3.53 137.42 46.41
CA HIS A 416 4.42 138.59 46.33
C HIS A 416 4.03 139.58 45.21
N LEU A 417 3.43 139.09 44.11
CA LEU A 417 2.96 139.94 43.01
C LEU A 417 1.68 140.75 43.34
N LEU A 418 0.85 140.30 44.29
CA LEU A 418 -0.33 141.06 44.71
C LEU A 418 0.01 142.28 45.59
N SER A 419 1.06 142.19 46.41
CA SER A 419 1.48 143.27 47.32
C SER A 419 2.36 144.34 46.62
N SER A 420 3.12 143.94 45.58
CA SER A 420 4.10 144.81 44.90
C SER A 420 3.54 145.64 43.73
N ARG A 421 2.28 145.43 43.30
CA ARG A 421 1.66 146.19 42.21
C ARG A 421 1.01 147.52 42.61
N LEU A 422 1.24 147.99 43.84
CA LEU A 422 1.09 149.39 44.23
C LEU A 422 2.42 150.16 44.05
N GLY A 423 2.85 150.40 42.80
CA GLY A 423 3.82 151.49 42.52
C GLY A 423 4.99 151.27 41.53
N ARG A 424 4.70 151.32 40.21
CA ARG A 424 5.59 151.90 39.16
C ARG A 424 6.89 151.11 38.75
N PRO A 425 7.62 151.45 37.64
CA PRO A 425 7.62 150.53 36.46
C PRO A 425 8.97 150.24 35.70
N MET A 426 9.03 149.11 34.96
CA MET A 426 9.72 148.86 33.64
C MET A 426 11.27 149.03 33.51
N PRO A 427 11.98 148.52 32.46
CA PRO A 427 11.84 147.30 31.61
C PRO A 427 13.18 146.57 31.19
N LYS A 428 13.08 145.56 30.29
CA LYS A 428 14.05 145.06 29.24
C LYS A 428 14.95 143.81 29.42
N ASP A 429 14.72 142.85 28.49
CA ASP A 429 15.63 142.00 27.65
C ASP A 429 16.62 140.98 28.34
N ALA A 430 17.23 139.93 27.72
CA ALA A 430 17.28 139.42 26.33
C ALA A 430 17.65 137.90 26.16
N ARG A 431 16.99 137.18 25.20
CA ARG A 431 17.44 136.19 24.17
C ARG A 431 18.56 135.11 24.34
N ILE A 432 18.34 133.97 23.61
CA ILE A 432 19.27 133.03 22.85
C ILE A 432 19.86 131.75 23.55
N VAL A 433 20.12 130.55 22.92
CA VAL A 433 19.49 129.75 21.80
C VAL A 433 20.12 128.32 21.56
N LEU A 434 19.35 127.29 21.12
CA LEU A 434 19.70 125.98 20.43
C LEU A 434 20.68 124.93 21.10
N ASN A 435 20.82 123.63 20.70
CA ASN A 435 20.45 122.85 19.48
C ASN A 435 20.36 121.28 19.68
N ASP A 436 19.70 120.55 18.73
CA ASP A 436 19.92 119.19 18.10
C ASP A 436 20.80 118.06 18.75
N SER A 437 20.72 116.73 18.47
CA SER A 437 19.86 115.81 17.66
C SER A 437 20.19 114.30 18.01
N PRO A 438 19.50 113.25 17.45
CA PRO A 438 19.51 111.85 17.96
C PRO A 438 20.21 110.78 17.08
N ASP A 439 20.24 109.49 17.50
CA ASP A 439 19.97 108.33 16.61
C ASP A 439 19.70 106.94 17.27
N GLU A 440 18.92 106.11 16.55
CA GLU A 440 18.93 104.64 16.26
C GLU A 440 19.59 103.53 17.16
N SER A 441 19.32 102.19 17.05
CA SER A 441 18.31 101.35 16.33
C SER A 441 18.31 99.86 16.80
N ARG A 442 17.23 99.10 16.48
CA ARG A 442 17.11 97.61 16.17
C ARG A 442 17.68 96.54 17.16
N GLY A 443 17.21 95.28 17.21
CA GLY A 443 16.07 94.59 16.56
C GLY A 443 16.04 93.05 16.80
N HIS A 444 14.86 92.44 16.56
CA HIS A 444 14.50 91.03 16.22
C HIS A 444 15.07 89.75 16.90
N ALA A 445 14.09 88.90 17.28
CA ALA A 445 13.92 87.45 16.99
C ALA A 445 14.68 86.40 17.83
N ALA A 446 14.18 85.17 18.01
CA ALA A 446 13.05 84.47 17.38
C ALA A 446 12.18 83.69 18.39
#